data_AF-A0A940P8R1-F1
#
_entry.id   AF-A0A940P8R1-F1
#
_cell.length_a   1.000
_cell.length_b   1.000
_cell.length_c   1.000
_cell.angle_alpha   90.00
_cell.angle_beta   90.00
_cell.angle_gamma   90.00
#
_symmetry.space_group_name_H-M   'P 1'
#
loop_
_entity.id
_entity.type
_entity.pdbx_description
1 polymer ?
#
loop_
_entity_poly.entity_id
_entity_poly.type
_entity_poly.pdbx_seq_one_letter_code
_entity_poly.pdbx_strand_id
1 'polypeptide(L)'
;AARCRQYLQEELHVQTASKTNDAPLYVSLYGGCMKQRNVLGFPVFMKTSMTSYKEMQEILQQLSDAGADSLTVSVNRWTDAGISGKVDYKAKPSGTLGGSSDFKKLTAYMDGSGIEWYPTVTNTAFYSGNGYWALNDTAVRVSGSFARIVDYERAYGVPYGEKKTMSLLSPHVFAGLYEKLAKNYAGAGFRRVSLGGLSSVLYGDYGKKSGTSRDQMMQTVEESLQTLHASVGAVLSEDPNAYVLPYTDTITDLPLYSSGFNIFDGDIPLYQLVMHGVMPYSTKAVNGSADAERLVMLALASGSNLRFDMLAAETSELKDTDFDVYYYADSDYWIDNAAEYYLFTKDILKKISDSPIISYQRDGDRITTKYANGTETVVDLQECSVTADGQTRYLKDYAEEGAVVFE
;
A
#
# COMPACT_ATOMS: atom_id res chain seq x y z
N ALA A 1 -17.22 -16.02 -6.98
CA ALA A 1 -15.79 -15.82 -7.30
C ALA A 1 -15.46 -16.14 -8.76
N ALA A 2 -15.48 -17.41 -9.19
CA ALA A 2 -15.06 -17.81 -10.55
C ALA A 2 -15.71 -17.02 -11.70
N ARG A 3 -17.03 -16.80 -11.67
CA ARG A 3 -17.74 -16.00 -12.69
C ARG A 3 -17.29 -14.53 -12.72
N CYS A 4 -16.98 -13.95 -11.56
CA CYS A 4 -16.47 -12.58 -11.47
C CYS A 4 -15.04 -12.50 -12.04
N ARG A 5 -14.18 -13.48 -11.73
CA ARG A 5 -12.85 -13.59 -12.34
C ARG A 5 -12.94 -13.66 -13.87
N GLN A 6 -13.82 -14.51 -14.38
CA GLN A 6 -14.06 -14.63 -15.83
C GLN A 6 -14.48 -13.28 -16.43
N TYR A 7 -15.43 -12.57 -15.82
CA TYR A 7 -15.84 -11.24 -16.27
C TYR A 7 -14.67 -10.24 -16.29
N LEU A 8 -13.86 -10.21 -15.24
CA LEU A 8 -12.69 -9.33 -15.18
C LEU A 8 -11.69 -9.60 -16.31
N GLN A 9 -11.43 -10.87 -16.61
CA GLN A 9 -10.46 -11.25 -17.64
C GLN A 9 -11.01 -11.08 -19.08
N GLU A 10 -12.26 -11.49 -19.32
CA GLU A 10 -12.85 -11.48 -20.66
C GLU A 10 -13.37 -10.10 -21.07
N GLU A 11 -14.09 -9.41 -20.17
CA GLU A 11 -14.81 -8.16 -20.50
C GLU A 11 -14.00 -6.92 -20.11
N LEU A 12 -13.25 -6.96 -19.01
CA LEU A 12 -12.41 -5.85 -18.55
C LEU A 12 -10.93 -6.02 -18.91
N HIS A 13 -10.57 -7.11 -19.60
CA HIS A 13 -9.22 -7.36 -20.09
C HIS A 13 -8.13 -7.36 -19.00
N VAL A 14 -8.51 -7.72 -17.77
CA VAL A 14 -7.57 -7.89 -16.66
C VAL A 14 -6.59 -9.00 -16.99
N GLN A 15 -5.30 -8.66 -17.05
CA GLN A 15 -4.22 -9.60 -17.38
C GLN A 15 -3.81 -10.41 -16.15
N THR A 16 -3.31 -11.62 -16.40
CA THR A 16 -2.64 -12.40 -15.37
C THR A 16 -1.23 -11.85 -15.16
N ALA A 17 -0.96 -11.34 -13.96
CA ALA A 17 0.33 -10.85 -13.49
C ALA A 17 0.94 -11.73 -12.38
N SER A 18 0.20 -12.74 -11.90
CA SER A 18 0.71 -13.73 -10.94
C SER A 18 1.95 -14.44 -11.49
N LYS A 19 2.89 -14.75 -10.60
CA LYS A 19 4.15 -15.44 -10.91
C LYS A 19 4.18 -16.77 -10.19
N THR A 20 4.65 -17.82 -10.87
CA THR A 20 4.86 -19.14 -10.27
C THR A 20 5.99 -19.07 -9.24
N ASN A 21 5.84 -19.77 -8.10
CA ASN A 21 6.85 -19.83 -7.03
C ASN A 21 7.22 -18.45 -6.44
N ASP A 22 6.25 -17.54 -6.38
CA ASP A 22 6.48 -16.16 -5.92
C ASP A 22 5.69 -15.87 -4.64
N ALA A 23 6.41 -15.52 -3.58
CA ALA A 23 5.82 -15.04 -2.34
C ALA A 23 6.79 -14.04 -1.70
N PRO A 24 6.78 -12.77 -2.13
CA PRO A 24 7.60 -11.74 -1.53
C PRO A 24 6.97 -11.22 -0.24
N LEU A 25 7.81 -10.78 0.70
CA LEU A 25 7.38 -9.94 1.82
C LEU A 25 7.18 -8.52 1.29
N TYR A 26 5.98 -7.96 1.50
CA TYR A 26 5.70 -6.59 1.12
C TYR A 26 6.15 -5.65 2.23
N VAL A 27 6.92 -4.62 1.88
CA VAL A 27 7.43 -3.64 2.85
C VAL A 27 7.11 -2.24 2.36
N SER A 28 6.43 -1.45 3.17
CA SER A 28 6.16 -0.04 2.92
C SER A 28 7.06 0.82 3.77
N LEU A 29 8.00 1.52 3.14
CA LEU A 29 8.94 2.41 3.79
C LEU A 29 8.43 3.85 3.70
N TYR A 30 8.54 4.60 4.79
CA TYR A 30 8.01 5.96 4.90
C TYR A 30 9.12 7.00 5.07
N GLY A 31 9.33 7.82 4.04
CA GLY A 31 10.47 8.75 3.97
C GLY A 31 10.39 9.91 4.95
N GLY A 32 9.49 10.86 4.73
CA GLY A 32 9.40 12.03 5.61
C GLY A 32 8.03 12.67 5.66
N CYS A 33 7.84 13.53 6.65
CA CYS A 33 6.61 14.27 6.86
C CYS A 33 6.90 15.74 7.22
N MET A 34 5.84 16.55 7.28
CA MET A 34 5.93 17.90 7.84
C MET A 34 5.82 17.82 9.36
N LYS A 35 6.81 18.35 10.08
CA LYS A 35 6.81 18.41 11.54
C LYS A 35 7.07 19.83 12.02
N GLN A 36 6.34 20.26 13.05
CA GLN A 36 6.58 21.54 13.70
C GLN A 36 7.84 21.45 14.56
N ARG A 37 8.78 22.39 14.37
CA ARG A 37 10.00 22.50 15.18
C ARG A 37 10.17 23.94 15.67
N ASN A 38 10.82 24.10 16.82
CA ASN A 38 11.16 25.42 17.34
C ASN A 38 12.45 25.93 16.66
N VAL A 39 12.35 27.05 15.97
CA VAL A 39 13.49 27.75 15.37
C VAL A 39 13.56 29.14 15.99
N LEU A 40 14.59 29.39 16.81
CA LEU A 40 14.81 30.67 17.49
C LEU A 40 13.58 31.18 18.29
N GLY A 41 12.84 30.26 18.93
CA GLY A 41 11.65 30.57 19.71
C GLY A 41 10.34 30.52 18.92
N PHE A 42 10.38 30.35 17.60
CA PHE A 42 9.18 30.34 16.75
C PHE A 42 8.84 28.93 16.26
N PRO A 43 7.57 28.50 16.34
CA PRO A 43 7.14 27.24 15.73
C PRO A 43 7.14 27.36 14.19
N VAL A 44 7.88 26.49 13.53
CA VAL A 44 7.98 26.42 12.06
C VAL A 44 7.78 24.98 11.60
N PHE A 45 6.87 24.77 10.65
CA PHE A 45 6.72 23.47 9.98
C PHE A 45 7.85 23.26 8.99
N MET A 46 8.62 22.20 9.19
CA MET A 46 9.73 21.82 8.33
C MET A 46 9.56 20.38 7.85
N LYS A 47 10.02 20.11 6.63
CA LYS A 47 10.21 18.74 6.14
C LYS A 47 11.19 18.04 7.07
N THR A 48 10.81 16.88 7.58
CA THR A 48 11.59 16.10 8.53
C THR A 48 11.72 14.68 7.98
N SER A 49 12.95 14.15 8.00
CA SER A 49 13.20 12.75 7.69
C SER A 49 12.68 11.88 8.83
N MET A 50 11.88 10.87 8.48
CA MET A 50 11.47 9.80 9.38
C MET A 50 12.19 8.49 9.05
N THR A 51 12.50 8.29 7.77
CA THR A 51 13.43 7.27 7.30
C THR A 51 14.21 7.85 6.11
N SER A 52 15.51 8.06 6.29
CA SER A 52 16.39 8.49 5.20
C SER A 52 16.58 7.36 4.19
N TYR A 53 17.10 7.67 3.00
CA TYR A 53 17.37 6.62 2.00
C TYR A 53 18.44 5.62 2.46
N LYS A 54 19.36 6.04 3.34
CA LYS A 54 20.36 5.15 3.92
C LYS A 54 19.71 4.17 4.90
N GLU A 55 18.86 4.67 5.80
CA GLU A 55 18.13 3.84 6.77
C GLU A 55 17.16 2.89 6.06
N MET A 56 16.50 3.32 4.98
CA MET A 56 15.71 2.44 4.12
C MET A 56 16.53 1.25 3.61
N GLN A 57 17.76 1.49 3.15
CA GLN A 57 18.64 0.42 2.70
C GLN A 57 19.05 -0.50 3.86
N GLU A 58 19.30 0.05 5.04
CA GLU A 58 19.67 -0.70 6.24
C GLU A 58 18.54 -1.62 6.70
N ILE A 59 17.29 -1.13 6.74
CA ILE A 59 16.11 -1.95 7.06
C ILE A 59 15.97 -3.12 6.09
N LEU A 60 16.10 -2.87 4.78
CA LEU A 60 16.00 -3.91 3.76
C LEU A 60 17.14 -4.94 3.86
N GLN A 61 18.36 -4.51 4.20
CA GLN A 61 19.48 -5.42 4.44
C GLN A 61 19.24 -6.29 5.67
N GLN A 62 18.78 -5.70 6.77
CA GLN A 62 18.50 -6.44 8.01
C GLN A 62 17.39 -7.48 7.80
N LEU A 63 16.33 -7.15 7.07
CA LEU A 63 15.29 -8.11 6.68
C LEU A 63 15.87 -9.28 5.86
N SER A 64 16.71 -8.99 4.86
CA SER A 64 17.35 -10.03 4.07
C SER A 64 18.30 -10.89 4.91
N ASP A 65 19.08 -10.29 5.81
CA ASP A 65 19.99 -10.99 6.72
C ASP A 65 19.23 -11.89 7.71
N ALA A 66 18.02 -11.48 8.12
CA ALA A 66 17.12 -12.26 8.96
C ALA A 66 16.36 -13.38 8.20
N GLY A 67 16.50 -13.46 6.87
CA GLY A 67 15.98 -14.56 6.05
C GLY A 67 14.80 -14.20 5.13
N ALA A 68 14.41 -12.93 5.05
CA ALA A 68 13.45 -12.44 4.05
C ALA A 68 14.12 -12.33 2.66
N ASP A 69 14.18 -13.47 1.96
CA ASP A 69 14.90 -13.66 0.70
C ASP A 69 14.23 -13.06 -0.56
N SER A 70 12.97 -12.63 -0.45
CA SER A 70 12.22 -11.98 -1.54
C SER A 70 11.38 -10.84 -0.99
N LEU A 71 11.58 -9.64 -1.53
CA LEU A 71 10.95 -8.40 -1.06
C LEU A 71 10.27 -7.65 -2.23
N THR A 72 9.09 -7.11 -1.95
CA THR A 72 8.41 -6.11 -2.78
C THR A 72 8.24 -4.83 -1.96
N VAL A 73 8.77 -3.71 -2.42
CA VAL A 73 8.94 -2.50 -1.59
C VAL A 73 8.19 -1.30 -2.17
N SER A 74 7.38 -0.64 -1.35
CA SER A 74 6.82 0.68 -1.66
C SER A 74 7.62 1.76 -0.94
N VAL A 75 8.03 2.81 -1.66
CA VAL A 75 8.78 3.94 -1.09
C VAL A 75 7.87 5.16 -1.01
N ASN A 76 7.32 5.41 0.16
CA ASN A 76 6.34 6.46 0.43
C ASN A 76 7.00 7.77 0.84
N ARG A 77 6.35 8.90 0.49
CA ARG A 77 6.81 10.26 0.85
C ARG A 77 8.29 10.51 0.56
N TRP A 78 8.75 10.01 -0.59
CA TRP A 78 10.16 10.04 -0.98
C TRP A 78 10.58 11.34 -1.69
N THR A 79 9.64 12.16 -2.14
CA THR A 79 9.93 13.47 -2.76
C THR A 79 9.57 14.63 -1.83
N ASP A 80 10.14 15.81 -2.08
CA ASP A 80 9.74 17.03 -1.37
C ASP A 80 8.26 17.39 -1.57
N ALA A 81 7.69 17.09 -2.75
CA ALA A 81 6.28 17.33 -3.03
C ALA A 81 5.40 16.38 -2.21
N GLY A 82 5.76 15.09 -2.21
CA GLY A 82 5.12 14.07 -1.38
C GLY A 82 5.15 14.43 0.11
N ILE A 83 6.33 14.75 0.67
CA ILE A 83 6.49 15.14 2.08
C ILE A 83 5.61 16.36 2.44
N SER A 84 5.56 17.35 1.54
CA SER A 84 4.82 18.60 1.80
C SER A 84 3.34 18.55 1.39
N GLY A 85 2.81 17.39 1.00
CA GLY A 85 1.42 17.21 0.58
C GLY A 85 1.04 18.02 -0.66
N LYS A 86 2.01 18.34 -1.53
CA LYS A 86 1.77 19.01 -2.81
C LYS A 86 1.63 17.98 -3.92
N VAL A 87 1.01 18.36 -5.03
CA VAL A 87 0.92 17.49 -6.21
C VAL A 87 2.32 17.04 -6.64
N ASP A 88 2.54 15.74 -6.69
CA ASP A 88 3.82 15.10 -6.96
C ASP A 88 3.81 14.39 -8.32
N TYR A 89 4.72 14.80 -9.20
CA TYR A 89 4.86 14.25 -10.54
C TYR A 89 6.29 14.33 -11.08
N LYS A 90 7.23 14.86 -10.30
CA LYS A 90 8.55 15.27 -10.80
C LYS A 90 9.60 14.18 -10.77
N ALA A 91 9.34 13.07 -10.06
CA ALA A 91 10.30 11.99 -9.84
C ALA A 91 11.63 12.50 -9.24
N LYS A 92 11.57 13.45 -8.30
CA LYS A 92 12.77 14.07 -7.71
C LYS A 92 12.93 13.65 -6.25
N PRO A 93 13.98 12.88 -5.90
CA PRO A 93 14.23 12.48 -4.52
C PRO A 93 14.48 13.70 -3.63
N SER A 94 13.94 13.66 -2.41
CA SER A 94 14.03 14.74 -1.44
C SER A 94 15.46 14.90 -0.91
N GLY A 95 15.95 16.15 -0.88
CA GLY A 95 17.18 16.47 -0.15
C GLY A 95 17.08 16.23 1.36
N THR A 96 15.88 16.25 1.92
CA THR A 96 15.61 15.98 3.35
C THR A 96 15.99 14.54 3.73
N LEU A 97 15.92 13.60 2.77
CA LEU A 97 16.15 12.17 2.99
C LEU A 97 17.55 11.70 2.57
N GLY A 98 18.45 12.63 2.22
CA GLY A 98 19.80 12.34 1.70
C GLY A 98 20.01 12.71 0.23
N GLY A 99 18.93 13.10 -0.48
CA GLY A 99 19.01 13.60 -1.85
C GLY A 99 19.36 12.55 -2.91
N SER A 100 19.67 13.02 -4.12
CA SER A 100 19.84 12.14 -5.28
C SER A 100 21.00 11.13 -5.16
N SER A 101 22.04 11.46 -4.41
CA SER A 101 23.19 10.56 -4.21
C SER A 101 22.76 9.31 -3.43
N ASP A 102 22.12 9.50 -2.26
CA ASP A 102 21.75 8.38 -1.41
C ASP A 102 20.53 7.63 -1.97
N PHE A 103 19.61 8.33 -2.64
CA PHE A 103 18.54 7.68 -3.38
C PHE A 103 19.09 6.73 -4.46
N LYS A 104 20.12 7.14 -5.20
CA LYS A 104 20.75 6.28 -6.22
C LYS A 104 21.42 5.05 -5.61
N LYS A 105 21.99 5.15 -4.41
CA LYS A 105 22.56 3.99 -3.70
C LYS A 105 21.45 3.02 -3.29
N LEU A 106 20.37 3.53 -2.71
CA LEU A 106 19.20 2.75 -2.33
C LEU A 106 18.60 2.02 -3.53
N THR A 107 18.35 2.71 -4.65
CA THR A 107 17.78 2.06 -5.85
C THR A 107 18.75 1.05 -6.47
N ALA A 108 20.06 1.35 -6.49
CA ALA A 108 21.05 0.40 -6.98
C ALA A 108 21.15 -0.86 -6.11
N TYR A 109 21.01 -0.72 -4.78
CA TYR A 109 20.91 -1.86 -3.87
C TYR A 109 19.65 -2.68 -4.16
N MET A 110 18.47 -2.05 -4.23
CA MET A 110 17.21 -2.77 -4.51
C MET A 110 17.27 -3.49 -5.86
N ASP A 111 17.70 -2.81 -6.92
CA ASP A 111 17.85 -3.40 -8.25
C ASP A 111 18.89 -4.54 -8.26
N GLY A 112 20.01 -4.36 -7.57
CA GLY A 112 21.10 -5.35 -7.48
C GLY A 112 20.73 -6.59 -6.66
N SER A 113 19.84 -6.45 -5.68
CA SER A 113 19.31 -7.52 -4.84
C SER A 113 18.03 -8.16 -5.41
N GLY A 114 17.57 -7.72 -6.60
CA GLY A 114 16.36 -8.25 -7.23
C GLY A 114 15.05 -7.85 -6.54
N ILE A 115 15.07 -6.81 -5.71
CA ILE A 115 13.90 -6.28 -5.00
C ILE A 115 12.99 -5.54 -5.99
N GLU A 116 11.71 -5.90 -6.05
CA GLU A 116 10.73 -5.16 -6.84
C GLU A 116 10.27 -3.93 -6.06
N TRP A 117 10.71 -2.74 -6.45
CA TRP A 117 10.40 -1.52 -5.73
C TRP A 117 9.55 -0.52 -6.53
N TYR A 118 8.67 0.18 -5.82
CA TYR A 118 7.64 1.07 -6.37
C TYR A 118 7.71 2.44 -5.67
N PRO A 119 8.18 3.50 -6.35
CA PRO A 119 8.10 4.85 -5.80
C PRO A 119 6.65 5.33 -5.80
N THR A 120 6.10 5.63 -4.62
CA THR A 120 4.69 5.97 -4.45
C THR A 120 4.39 7.42 -4.83
N VAL A 121 3.23 7.64 -5.46
CA VAL A 121 2.63 8.97 -5.66
C VAL A 121 1.16 8.98 -5.22
N THR A 122 0.80 10.04 -4.50
CA THR A 122 -0.57 10.24 -3.99
C THR A 122 -1.05 11.63 -4.36
N ASN A 123 -1.89 11.71 -5.40
CA ASN A 123 -2.40 12.96 -5.97
C ASN A 123 -3.94 13.06 -5.88
N THR A 124 -4.53 12.64 -4.76
CA THR A 124 -5.98 12.78 -4.52
C THR A 124 -6.33 14.12 -3.87
N ALA A 125 -5.52 14.56 -2.91
CA ALA A 125 -5.65 15.85 -2.24
C ALA A 125 -4.30 16.59 -2.24
N PHE A 126 -4.32 17.92 -2.12
CA PHE A 126 -3.11 18.72 -2.21
C PHE A 126 -3.15 20.03 -1.39
N TYR A 127 -1.97 20.52 -1.04
CA TYR A 127 -1.71 21.92 -0.73
C TYR A 127 -1.22 22.68 -1.98
N SER A 128 -1.54 23.97 -2.05
CA SER A 128 -1.12 24.81 -3.19
C SER A 128 0.41 24.88 -3.36
N GLY A 129 0.85 24.87 -4.61
CA GLY A 129 2.24 24.87 -5.02
C GLY A 129 2.50 23.93 -6.18
N ASN A 130 3.74 23.92 -6.67
CA ASN A 130 4.19 23.03 -7.75
C ASN A 130 3.39 23.14 -9.08
N GLY A 131 2.73 24.27 -9.29
CA GLY A 131 1.89 24.53 -10.47
C GLY A 131 0.40 24.35 -10.26
N TYR A 132 -0.03 23.91 -9.07
CA TYR A 132 -1.42 23.65 -8.72
C TYR A 132 -1.86 24.56 -7.57
N TRP A 133 -3.06 25.14 -7.67
CA TRP A 133 -3.57 26.16 -6.76
C TRP A 133 -4.99 25.86 -6.34
N ALA A 134 -5.27 26.02 -5.04
CA ALA A 134 -6.57 25.71 -4.47
C ALA A 134 -7.73 26.50 -5.11
N LEU A 135 -7.47 27.67 -5.70
CA LEU A 135 -8.50 28.48 -6.35
C LEU A 135 -8.98 27.90 -7.68
N ASN A 136 -8.16 27.13 -8.39
CA ASN A 136 -8.46 26.64 -9.73
C ASN A 136 -8.54 25.11 -9.81
N ASP A 137 -7.72 24.42 -9.01
CA ASP A 137 -7.50 22.98 -9.13
C ASP A 137 -8.22 22.18 -8.03
N THR A 138 -9.08 22.82 -7.23
CA THR A 138 -9.90 22.13 -6.22
C THR A 138 -11.24 21.70 -6.83
N ALA A 139 -11.63 20.45 -6.62
CA ALA A 139 -12.96 19.97 -7.01
C ALA A 139 -14.07 20.80 -6.31
N VAL A 140 -15.21 20.99 -6.97
CA VAL A 140 -16.36 21.71 -6.41
C VAL A 140 -17.45 20.72 -6.03
N ARG A 141 -18.01 20.88 -4.83
CA ARG A 141 -19.13 20.07 -4.33
C ARG A 141 -20.44 20.46 -5.03
N VAL A 142 -21.46 19.60 -4.96
CA VAL A 142 -22.82 19.90 -5.49
C VAL A 142 -23.39 21.22 -4.94
N SER A 143 -23.02 21.60 -3.72
CA SER A 143 -23.38 22.89 -3.10
C SER A 143 -22.76 24.13 -3.76
N GLY A 144 -21.79 23.97 -4.66
CA GLY A 144 -21.03 25.07 -5.29
C GLY A 144 -19.76 25.49 -4.54
N SER A 145 -19.53 24.99 -3.32
CA SER A 145 -18.32 25.23 -2.52
C SER A 145 -17.15 24.32 -2.90
N PHE A 146 -15.91 24.81 -2.73
CA PHE A 146 -14.71 23.98 -2.89
C PHE A 146 -14.71 22.78 -1.95
N ALA A 147 -14.32 21.62 -2.48
CA ALA A 147 -14.15 20.39 -1.74
C ALA A 147 -12.83 20.43 -0.95
N ARG A 148 -12.99 20.60 0.37
CA ARG A 148 -11.89 20.59 1.34
C ARG A 148 -11.84 19.26 2.07
N ILE A 149 -10.62 18.77 2.32
CA ILE A 149 -10.32 17.58 3.14
C ILE A 149 -9.83 18.10 4.49
N VAL A 150 -10.67 17.87 5.49
CA VAL A 150 -10.48 18.36 6.86
C VAL A 150 -10.08 17.18 7.72
N ASP A 151 -8.98 17.33 8.45
CA ASP A 151 -8.59 16.38 9.49
C ASP A 151 -9.38 16.64 10.76
N TYR A 152 -9.79 15.57 11.44
CA TYR A 152 -10.55 15.62 12.67
C TYR A 152 -9.77 14.98 13.81
N GLU A 153 -9.81 15.60 14.98
CA GLU A 153 -9.35 15.02 16.23
C GLU A 153 -10.30 13.89 16.63
N ARG A 154 -9.84 12.64 16.54
CA ARG A 154 -10.68 11.45 16.80
C ARG A 154 -11.29 11.45 18.21
N ALA A 155 -10.57 11.98 19.20
CA ALA A 155 -11.02 12.02 20.60
C ALA A 155 -12.23 12.95 20.83
N TYR A 156 -12.30 14.08 20.10
CA TYR A 156 -13.31 15.12 20.32
C TYR A 156 -14.29 15.29 19.16
N GLY A 157 -14.00 14.68 17.99
CA GLY A 157 -14.81 14.82 16.79
C GLY A 157 -14.81 16.22 16.18
N VAL A 158 -13.83 17.07 16.55
CA VAL A 158 -13.70 18.44 16.07
C VAL A 158 -12.61 18.55 15.00
N PRO A 159 -12.69 19.52 14.07
CA PRO A 159 -11.61 19.80 13.13
C PRO A 159 -10.29 20.06 13.88
N TYR A 160 -9.22 19.45 13.42
CA TYR A 160 -7.88 19.64 13.98
C TYR A 160 -7.41 21.07 13.66
N GLY A 161 -7.45 21.96 14.64
CA GLY A 161 -7.27 23.40 14.42
C GLY A 161 -5.89 23.79 13.88
N GLU A 162 -4.86 22.99 14.18
CA GLU A 162 -3.46 23.28 13.82
C GLU A 162 -3.04 22.65 12.47
N LYS A 163 -3.80 21.66 11.95
CA LYS A 163 -3.53 21.03 10.65
C LYS A 163 -4.18 21.84 9.54
N LYS A 164 -3.39 22.17 8.51
CA LYS A 164 -3.93 22.89 7.35
C LYS A 164 -4.91 21.99 6.60
N THR A 165 -6.01 22.58 6.16
CA THR A 165 -7.00 21.86 5.34
C THR A 165 -6.48 21.67 3.91
N MET A 166 -6.51 20.43 3.41
CA MET A 166 -6.13 20.13 2.03
C MET A 166 -7.30 20.41 1.06
N SER A 167 -6.96 20.65 -0.21
CA SER A 167 -7.92 20.69 -1.30
C SER A 167 -8.06 19.30 -1.93
N LEU A 168 -9.28 18.86 -2.21
CA LEU A 168 -9.49 17.70 -3.07
C LEU A 168 -9.13 18.09 -4.50
N LEU A 169 -8.19 17.38 -5.14
CA LEU A 169 -7.71 17.71 -6.48
C LEU A 169 -8.83 17.48 -7.49
N SER A 170 -9.07 18.41 -8.41
CA SER A 170 -10.14 18.24 -9.39
C SER A 170 -9.73 17.26 -10.51
N PRO A 171 -10.63 16.35 -10.96
CA PRO A 171 -10.32 15.41 -12.03
C PRO A 171 -9.91 16.07 -13.35
N HIS A 172 -10.32 17.32 -13.59
CA HIS A 172 -10.00 18.02 -14.84
C HIS A 172 -8.50 18.19 -15.10
N VAL A 173 -7.64 18.08 -14.07
CA VAL A 173 -6.19 18.18 -14.23
C VAL A 173 -5.50 16.83 -14.40
N PHE A 174 -6.21 15.71 -14.23
CA PHE A 174 -5.59 14.38 -14.13
C PHE A 174 -4.87 13.96 -15.40
N ALA A 175 -5.50 14.10 -16.57
CA ALA A 175 -4.87 13.73 -17.84
C ALA A 175 -3.49 14.39 -18.01
N GLY A 176 -3.42 15.72 -17.85
CA GLY A 176 -2.16 16.46 -17.97
C GLY A 176 -1.18 16.24 -16.80
N LEU A 177 -1.67 15.89 -15.62
CA LEU A 177 -0.82 15.51 -14.47
C LEU A 177 -0.14 14.15 -14.72
N TYR A 178 -0.91 13.14 -15.13
CA TYR A 178 -0.43 11.79 -15.31
C TYR A 178 0.43 11.64 -16.58
N GLU A 179 0.20 12.44 -17.61
CA GLU A 179 1.13 12.58 -18.74
C GLU A 179 2.51 13.10 -18.28
N LYS A 180 2.53 14.14 -17.43
CA LYS A 180 3.79 14.67 -16.87
C LYS A 180 4.47 13.67 -15.95
N LEU A 181 3.69 12.98 -15.11
CA LEU A 181 4.18 11.93 -14.23
C LEU A 181 4.86 10.83 -15.03
N ALA A 182 4.16 10.27 -16.03
CA ALA A 182 4.65 9.22 -16.91
C ALA A 182 5.97 9.64 -17.60
N LYS A 183 6.00 10.85 -18.19
CA LYS A 183 7.20 11.40 -18.81
C LYS A 183 8.37 11.55 -17.84
N ASN A 184 8.14 12.07 -16.63
CA ASN A 184 9.20 12.30 -15.66
C ASN A 184 9.73 10.99 -15.07
N TYR A 185 8.85 10.01 -14.81
CA TYR A 185 9.24 8.69 -14.33
C TYR A 185 10.07 7.96 -15.39
N ALA A 186 9.59 7.90 -16.64
CA ALA A 186 10.34 7.32 -17.74
C ALA A 186 11.68 8.03 -17.97
N GLY A 187 11.70 9.37 -17.90
CA GLY A 187 12.92 10.17 -18.02
C GLY A 187 13.92 9.99 -16.87
N ALA A 188 13.45 9.62 -15.68
CA ALA A 188 14.27 9.23 -14.53
C ALA A 188 14.72 7.75 -14.59
N GLY A 189 14.26 6.99 -15.59
CA GLY A 189 14.57 5.58 -15.77
C GLY A 189 13.75 4.63 -14.90
N PHE A 190 12.70 5.12 -14.24
CA PHE A 190 11.84 4.27 -13.41
C PHE A 190 10.99 3.34 -14.25
N ARG A 191 10.88 2.09 -13.78
CA ARG A 191 10.13 1.01 -14.43
C ARG A 191 8.86 0.60 -13.67
N ARG A 192 8.60 1.26 -12.55
CA ARG A 192 7.54 0.91 -11.61
C ARG A 192 7.00 2.17 -10.95
N VAL A 193 5.74 2.13 -10.50
CA VAL A 193 5.10 3.20 -9.73
C VAL A 193 4.05 2.62 -8.81
N SER A 194 3.97 3.11 -7.58
CA SER A 194 2.84 2.82 -6.69
C SER A 194 1.84 3.97 -6.76
N LEU A 195 0.57 3.62 -6.93
CA LEU A 195 -0.55 4.53 -6.85
C LEU A 195 -1.17 4.45 -5.45
N GLY A 196 -1.14 5.58 -4.74
CA GLY A 196 -1.97 5.73 -3.55
C GLY A 196 -3.46 5.84 -3.93
N GLY A 197 -4.26 6.57 -3.14
CA GLY A 197 -5.73 6.55 -3.23
C GLY A 197 -6.44 6.89 -4.56
N LEU A 198 -5.76 7.15 -5.67
CA LEU A 198 -6.41 7.17 -6.99
C LEU A 198 -6.85 5.76 -7.44
N SER A 199 -6.24 4.70 -6.89
CA SER A 199 -6.65 3.31 -7.12
C SER A 199 -8.04 2.99 -6.56
N SER A 200 -8.44 3.64 -5.45
CA SER A 200 -9.61 3.27 -4.65
C SER A 200 -10.68 4.36 -4.53
N VAL A 201 -10.42 5.60 -4.96
CA VAL A 201 -11.35 6.73 -4.76
C VAL A 201 -11.87 7.31 -6.09
N LEU A 202 -13.19 7.55 -6.14
CA LEU A 202 -13.87 8.25 -7.25
C LEU A 202 -14.84 9.32 -6.71
N TYR A 203 -14.84 10.50 -7.33
CA TYR A 203 -15.69 11.64 -7.00
C TYR A 203 -16.03 12.48 -8.23
N GLY A 204 -17.02 13.36 -8.10
CA GLY A 204 -17.34 14.36 -9.13
C GLY A 204 -16.75 15.74 -8.80
N ASP A 205 -16.63 16.56 -9.82
CA ASP A 205 -16.44 18.01 -9.72
C ASP A 205 -17.64 18.71 -10.36
N TYR A 206 -18.38 19.49 -9.58
CA TYR A 206 -19.59 20.19 -10.02
C TYR A 206 -19.32 21.67 -10.32
N GLY A 207 -18.05 22.02 -10.58
CA GLY A 207 -17.61 23.36 -10.93
C GLY A 207 -18.06 23.73 -12.34
N LYS A 208 -18.47 24.98 -12.56
CA LYS A 208 -18.96 25.44 -13.88
C LYS A 208 -17.95 25.29 -15.01
N LYS A 209 -16.64 25.31 -14.70
CA LYS A 209 -15.55 25.24 -15.68
C LYS A 209 -14.88 23.86 -15.77
N SER A 210 -14.93 23.09 -14.68
CA SER A 210 -14.22 21.81 -14.49
C SER A 210 -15.19 20.63 -14.31
N GLY A 211 -16.45 20.82 -14.72
CA GLY A 211 -17.56 19.90 -14.49
C GLY A 211 -17.23 18.49 -14.97
N THR A 212 -17.13 17.56 -14.03
CA THR A 212 -16.77 16.16 -14.27
C THR A 212 -17.68 15.27 -13.43
N SER A 213 -18.45 14.39 -14.07
CA SER A 213 -19.21 13.36 -13.37
C SER A 213 -18.28 12.28 -12.80
N ARG A 214 -18.80 11.46 -11.89
CA ARG A 214 -18.02 10.34 -11.33
C ARG A 214 -17.61 9.32 -12.41
N ASP A 215 -18.46 9.10 -13.42
CA ASP A 215 -18.17 8.21 -14.56
C ASP A 215 -17.12 8.82 -15.49
N GLN A 216 -17.14 10.14 -15.70
CA GLN A 216 -16.11 10.84 -16.48
C GLN A 216 -14.75 10.83 -15.75
N MET A 217 -14.75 10.92 -14.41
CA MET A 217 -13.52 10.71 -13.64
C MET A 217 -12.98 9.30 -13.84
N MET A 218 -13.84 8.27 -13.79
CA MET A 218 -13.43 6.88 -14.02
C MET A 218 -12.71 6.73 -15.37
N GLN A 219 -13.32 7.23 -16.45
CA GLN A 219 -12.70 7.22 -17.80
C GLN A 219 -11.35 7.95 -17.81
N THR A 220 -11.28 9.13 -17.18
CA THR A 220 -10.03 9.91 -17.09
C THR A 220 -8.94 9.15 -16.35
N VAL A 221 -9.30 8.43 -15.27
CA VAL A 221 -8.36 7.60 -14.51
C VAL A 221 -7.90 6.42 -15.36
N GLU A 222 -8.80 5.70 -16.02
CA GLU A 222 -8.45 4.58 -16.91
C GLU A 222 -7.43 5.02 -17.98
N GLU A 223 -7.69 6.11 -18.71
CA GLU A 223 -6.78 6.66 -19.73
C GLU A 223 -5.42 7.08 -19.14
N SER A 224 -5.45 7.72 -17.96
CA SER A 224 -4.25 8.16 -17.26
C SER A 224 -3.39 6.98 -16.81
N LEU A 225 -4.00 5.92 -16.31
CA LEU A 225 -3.32 4.72 -15.86
C LEU A 225 -2.82 3.87 -17.03
N GLN A 226 -3.57 3.79 -18.13
CA GLN A 226 -3.10 3.19 -19.36
C GLN A 226 -1.80 3.87 -19.85
N THR A 227 -1.77 5.20 -19.87
CA THR A 227 -0.60 5.99 -20.28
C THR A 227 0.57 5.77 -19.34
N LEU A 228 0.32 5.78 -18.03
CA LEU A 228 1.34 5.57 -17.01
C LEU A 228 1.93 4.16 -17.10
N HIS A 229 1.08 3.13 -17.10
CA HIS A 229 1.47 1.72 -17.21
C HIS A 229 2.29 1.48 -18.48
N ALA A 230 1.87 1.99 -19.64
CA ALA A 230 2.64 1.89 -20.88
C ALA A 230 4.02 2.57 -20.81
N SER A 231 4.18 3.59 -19.96
CA SER A 231 5.43 4.37 -19.85
C SER A 231 6.43 3.78 -18.86
N VAL A 232 5.95 3.25 -17.72
CA VAL A 232 6.83 2.71 -16.67
C VAL A 232 6.91 1.18 -16.73
N GLY A 233 5.84 0.49 -17.07
CA GLY A 233 5.81 -0.95 -17.31
C GLY A 233 5.16 -1.78 -16.22
N ALA A 234 5.19 -1.34 -14.95
CA ALA A 234 4.41 -1.99 -13.90
C ALA A 234 3.85 -1.01 -12.86
N VAL A 235 2.65 -1.31 -12.37
CA VAL A 235 1.90 -0.49 -11.41
C VAL A 235 1.51 -1.34 -10.19
N LEU A 236 1.83 -0.83 -9.01
CA LEU A 236 1.29 -1.32 -7.75
C LEU A 236 0.12 -0.43 -7.34
N SER A 237 -1.02 -1.05 -7.01
CA SER A 237 -2.22 -0.34 -6.58
C SER A 237 -2.63 -0.76 -5.17
N GLU A 238 -2.81 0.23 -4.31
CA GLU A 238 -3.42 0.06 -2.98
C GLU A 238 -4.92 -0.18 -3.15
N ASP A 239 -5.47 -1.24 -2.54
CA ASP A 239 -6.91 -1.54 -2.46
C ASP A 239 -7.77 -1.21 -3.72
N PRO A 240 -7.38 -1.63 -4.94
CA PRO A 240 -7.93 -1.06 -6.17
C PRO A 240 -9.36 -1.48 -6.46
N ASN A 241 -10.12 -0.52 -6.98
CA ASN A 241 -11.40 -0.78 -7.62
C ASN A 241 -11.22 -1.52 -8.95
N ALA A 242 -12.28 -2.22 -9.39
CA ALA A 242 -12.24 -3.08 -10.57
C ALA A 242 -11.78 -2.38 -11.87
N TYR A 243 -12.10 -1.10 -12.05
CA TYR A 243 -11.73 -0.33 -13.26
C TYR A 243 -10.22 0.00 -13.34
N VAL A 244 -9.48 -0.14 -12.24
CA VAL A 244 -8.02 0.08 -12.18
C VAL A 244 -7.23 -1.21 -12.46
N LEU A 245 -7.86 -2.36 -12.27
CA LEU A 245 -7.23 -3.67 -12.42
C LEU A 245 -6.58 -3.92 -13.79
N PRO A 246 -7.14 -3.48 -14.94
CA PRO A 246 -6.50 -3.71 -16.25
C PRO A 246 -5.13 -3.06 -16.40
N TYR A 247 -4.78 -2.13 -15.50
CA TYR A 247 -3.53 -1.37 -15.49
C TYR A 247 -2.73 -1.60 -14.21
N THR A 248 -3.02 -2.70 -13.49
CA THR A 248 -2.36 -3.06 -12.22
C THR A 248 -1.63 -4.39 -12.38
N ASP A 249 -0.41 -4.47 -11.87
CA ASP A 249 0.41 -5.68 -11.89
C ASP A 249 0.56 -6.29 -10.49
N THR A 250 0.34 -5.49 -9.46
CA THR A 250 0.53 -5.88 -8.07
C THR A 250 -0.45 -5.13 -7.18
N ILE A 251 -1.06 -5.83 -6.23
CA ILE A 251 -2.03 -5.25 -5.31
C ILE A 251 -1.48 -5.26 -3.89
N THR A 252 -1.79 -4.22 -3.11
CA THR A 252 -1.46 -4.17 -1.68
C THR A 252 -2.69 -3.79 -0.86
N ASP A 253 -2.60 -3.96 0.46
CA ASP A 253 -3.58 -3.50 1.44
C ASP A 253 -4.98 -4.11 1.32
N LEU A 254 -5.08 -5.36 0.85
CA LEU A 254 -6.35 -6.06 0.84
C LEU A 254 -6.76 -6.47 2.26
N PRO A 255 -7.95 -6.07 2.74
CA PRO A 255 -8.47 -6.54 4.02
C PRO A 255 -8.85 -8.02 3.95
N LEU A 256 -8.71 -8.71 5.09
CA LEU A 256 -9.11 -10.12 5.27
C LEU A 256 -10.25 -10.32 6.27
N TYR A 257 -10.62 -9.25 6.99
CA TYR A 257 -11.70 -9.25 7.96
C TYR A 257 -12.40 -7.89 7.95
N SER A 258 -13.66 -7.87 8.35
CA SER A 258 -14.47 -6.66 8.48
C SER A 258 -14.27 -5.99 9.84
N SER A 259 -14.99 -4.89 10.10
CA SER A 259 -15.03 -4.28 11.44
C SER A 259 -15.68 -5.16 12.51
N GLY A 260 -16.28 -6.30 12.15
CA GLY A 260 -16.94 -7.21 13.10
C GLY A 260 -18.21 -6.66 13.74
N PHE A 261 -18.84 -5.64 13.15
CA PHE A 261 -20.14 -5.15 13.63
C PHE A 261 -21.22 -6.23 13.53
N ASN A 262 -22.14 -6.27 14.51
CA ASN A 262 -23.23 -7.27 14.61
C ASN A 262 -24.18 -7.34 13.40
N ILE A 263 -24.07 -6.41 12.45
CA ILE A 263 -24.83 -6.43 11.19
C ILE A 263 -24.23 -7.39 10.15
N PHE A 264 -23.01 -7.90 10.38
CA PHE A 264 -22.33 -8.84 9.49
C PHE A 264 -22.46 -10.27 10.02
N ASP A 265 -22.73 -11.21 9.11
CA ASP A 265 -22.81 -12.64 9.45
C ASP A 265 -21.42 -13.29 9.55
N GLY A 266 -20.49 -12.90 8.69
CA GLY A 266 -19.12 -13.44 8.69
C GLY A 266 -18.26 -12.93 7.55
N ASP A 267 -16.94 -13.09 7.71
CA ASP A 267 -15.94 -12.65 6.73
C ASP A 267 -15.61 -13.76 5.73
N ILE A 268 -15.78 -13.44 4.44
CA ILE A 268 -15.35 -14.27 3.31
C ILE A 268 -14.36 -13.44 2.48
N PRO A 269 -13.15 -13.97 2.16
CA PRO A 269 -12.13 -13.23 1.43
C PRO A 269 -12.45 -13.15 -0.08
N LEU A 270 -13.59 -12.56 -0.44
CA LEU A 270 -14.14 -12.58 -1.79
C LEU A 270 -13.17 -12.02 -2.83
N TYR A 271 -12.43 -10.96 -2.48
CA TYR A 271 -11.44 -10.35 -3.37
C TYR A 271 -10.33 -11.35 -3.70
N GLN A 272 -9.78 -12.02 -2.69
CA GLN A 272 -8.75 -13.04 -2.83
C GLN A 272 -9.29 -14.25 -3.62
N LEU A 273 -10.52 -14.70 -3.34
CA LEU A 273 -11.16 -15.77 -4.13
C LEU A 273 -11.27 -15.41 -5.61
N VAL A 274 -11.46 -14.13 -5.95
CA VAL A 274 -11.52 -13.67 -7.34
C VAL A 274 -10.12 -13.51 -7.94
N MET A 275 -9.17 -12.92 -7.22
CA MET A 275 -7.88 -12.49 -7.78
C MET A 275 -6.72 -13.47 -7.60
N HIS A 276 -6.83 -14.48 -6.72
CA HIS A 276 -5.76 -15.47 -6.55
C HIS A 276 -5.51 -16.26 -7.83
N GLY A 277 -4.25 -16.41 -8.19
CA GLY A 277 -3.81 -16.93 -9.49
C GLY A 277 -3.92 -15.94 -10.65
N VAL A 278 -4.48 -14.74 -10.46
CA VAL A 278 -4.54 -13.67 -11.47
C VAL A 278 -3.51 -12.59 -11.18
N MET A 279 -3.47 -12.06 -9.96
CA MET A 279 -2.50 -11.03 -9.56
C MET A 279 -1.86 -11.38 -8.23
N PRO A 280 -0.58 -11.02 -8.01
CA PRO A 280 0.02 -11.06 -6.69
C PRO A 280 -0.59 -9.95 -5.83
N TYR A 281 -0.84 -10.27 -4.56
CA TYR A 281 -1.37 -9.32 -3.60
C TYR A 281 -0.86 -9.56 -2.19
N SER A 282 -0.97 -8.52 -1.36
CA SER A 282 -0.68 -8.60 0.06
C SER A 282 -1.89 -8.26 0.93
N THR A 283 -1.76 -8.60 2.21
CA THR A 283 -2.62 -8.09 3.28
C THR A 283 -2.43 -6.58 3.49
N LYS A 284 -3.26 -6.01 4.37
CA LYS A 284 -2.89 -4.83 5.15
C LYS A 284 -1.64 -5.09 6.01
N ALA A 285 -1.04 -4.03 6.55
CA ALA A 285 0.11 -4.13 7.44
C ALA A 285 -0.15 -5.08 8.62
N VAL A 286 0.68 -6.11 8.75
CA VAL A 286 0.63 -7.11 9.83
C VAL A 286 0.89 -6.44 11.17
N ASN A 287 1.91 -5.60 11.24
CA ASN A 287 2.24 -4.82 12.44
C ASN A 287 1.23 -3.71 12.76
N GLY A 288 0.34 -3.38 11.83
CA GLY A 288 -0.80 -2.48 12.08
C GLY A 288 -2.05 -3.21 12.57
N SER A 289 -2.03 -4.54 12.65
CA SER A 289 -3.14 -5.35 13.16
C SER A 289 -3.14 -5.39 14.68
N ALA A 290 -4.33 -5.33 15.28
CA ALA A 290 -4.50 -5.59 16.72
C ALA A 290 -4.21 -7.06 17.09
N ASP A 291 -4.25 -7.95 16.10
CA ASP A 291 -3.94 -9.37 16.24
C ASP A 291 -3.13 -9.79 15.00
N ALA A 292 -1.81 -9.71 15.13
CA ALA A 292 -0.87 -9.96 14.03
C ALA A 292 -0.88 -11.44 13.62
N GLU A 293 -0.85 -12.36 14.60
CA GLU A 293 -0.85 -13.80 14.35
C GLU A 293 -2.11 -14.23 13.61
N ARG A 294 -3.28 -13.78 14.06
CA ARG A 294 -4.54 -14.07 13.35
C ARG A 294 -4.53 -13.56 11.92
N LEU A 295 -3.98 -12.37 11.67
CA LEU A 295 -3.86 -11.84 10.31
C LEU A 295 -2.91 -12.69 9.46
N VAL A 296 -1.78 -13.15 10.00
CA VAL A 296 -0.87 -14.09 9.32
C VAL A 296 -1.57 -15.41 8.98
N MET A 297 -2.36 -15.96 9.90
CA MET A 297 -3.12 -17.19 9.65
C MET A 297 -4.21 -16.98 8.59
N LEU A 298 -4.92 -15.85 8.61
CA LEU A 298 -5.88 -15.49 7.57
C LEU A 298 -5.19 -15.25 6.21
N ALA A 299 -3.96 -14.75 6.21
CA ALA A 299 -3.16 -14.57 5.00
C ALA A 299 -2.88 -15.93 4.34
N LEU A 300 -2.41 -16.92 5.13
CA LEU A 300 -2.25 -18.29 4.65
C LEU A 300 -3.56 -18.89 4.15
N ALA A 301 -4.65 -18.72 4.89
CA ALA A 301 -5.95 -19.29 4.53
C ALA A 301 -6.50 -18.73 3.20
N SER A 302 -6.08 -17.52 2.82
CA SER A 302 -6.53 -16.81 1.63
C SER A 302 -5.48 -16.75 0.51
N GLY A 303 -4.27 -17.26 0.73
CA GLY A 303 -3.15 -17.13 -0.21
C GLY A 303 -2.63 -15.70 -0.38
N SER A 304 -2.72 -14.87 0.66
CA SER A 304 -2.20 -13.49 0.67
C SER A 304 -0.75 -13.44 1.14
N ASN A 305 0.08 -12.63 0.47
CA ASN A 305 1.41 -12.29 1.00
C ASN A 305 1.30 -11.34 2.20
N LEU A 306 2.30 -11.36 3.06
CA LEU A 306 2.37 -10.48 4.22
C LEU A 306 2.87 -9.09 3.82
N ARG A 307 2.37 -8.06 4.51
CA ARG A 307 2.81 -6.67 4.37
C ARG A 307 3.21 -6.09 5.72
N PHE A 308 4.26 -5.27 5.74
CA PHE A 308 4.69 -4.51 6.92
C PHE A 308 4.90 -3.04 6.58
N ASP A 309 4.54 -2.16 7.50
CA ASP A 309 4.91 -0.75 7.48
C ASP A 309 6.19 -0.55 8.30
N MET A 310 7.19 0.16 7.78
CA MET A 310 8.47 0.32 8.47
C MET A 310 9.00 1.77 8.41
N LEU A 311 9.50 2.22 9.56
CA LEU A 311 10.07 3.52 9.86
C LEU A 311 11.34 3.34 10.69
N ALA A 312 12.37 4.16 10.46
CA ALA A 312 13.59 4.15 11.28
C ALA A 312 13.55 5.14 12.46
N ALA A 313 12.76 6.22 12.35
CA ALA A 313 12.60 7.16 13.46
C ALA A 313 11.79 6.54 14.59
N GLU A 314 12.22 6.81 15.83
CA GLU A 314 11.45 6.47 17.02
C GLU A 314 10.01 6.98 16.90
N THR A 315 9.05 6.18 17.38
CA THR A 315 7.61 6.50 17.28
C THR A 315 7.24 7.84 17.94
N SER A 316 8.01 8.25 18.97
CA SER A 316 7.88 9.57 19.62
C SER A 316 8.06 10.73 18.64
N GLU A 317 8.86 10.55 17.58
CA GLU A 317 9.08 11.56 16.56
C GLU A 317 7.88 11.73 15.61
N LEU A 318 6.96 10.77 15.56
CA LEU A 318 5.77 10.81 14.71
C LEU A 318 4.66 11.68 15.30
N LYS A 319 4.74 11.96 16.61
CA LYS A 319 3.75 12.79 17.31
C LYS A 319 3.60 14.16 16.65
N ASP A 320 2.35 14.62 16.56
CA ASP A 320 1.96 15.90 15.97
C ASP A 320 2.32 16.03 14.48
N THR A 321 2.40 14.89 13.77
CA THR A 321 2.57 14.82 12.31
C THR A 321 1.41 14.08 11.65
N ASP A 322 1.42 13.92 10.32
CA ASP A 322 0.50 13.02 9.62
C ASP A 322 0.96 11.56 9.63
N PHE A 323 2.11 11.25 10.24
CA PHE A 323 2.61 9.89 10.45
C PHE A 323 2.27 9.33 11.83
N ASP A 324 1.55 10.06 12.69
CA ASP A 324 1.11 9.58 14.00
C ASP A 324 0.29 8.28 13.93
N VAL A 325 -0.36 8.02 12.79
CA VAL A 325 -1.06 6.76 12.48
C VAL A 325 -0.14 5.54 12.37
N TYR A 326 1.17 5.74 12.16
CA TYR A 326 2.19 4.68 12.04
C TYR A 326 2.97 4.47 13.34
N TYR A 327 2.34 4.73 14.49
CA TYR A 327 2.94 4.53 15.82
C TYR A 327 3.43 3.09 16.07
N TYR A 328 3.01 2.12 15.26
CA TYR A 328 3.39 0.72 15.35
C TYR A 328 4.53 0.31 14.41
N ALA A 329 5.03 1.21 13.57
CA ALA A 329 5.86 0.87 12.41
C ALA A 329 7.38 1.02 12.64
N ASP A 330 7.83 1.10 13.88
CA ASP A 330 9.27 1.15 14.19
C ASP A 330 9.97 -0.15 13.78
N SER A 331 10.94 -0.06 12.87
CA SER A 331 11.56 -1.21 12.24
C SER A 331 12.32 -2.10 13.23
N ASP A 332 12.92 -1.51 14.26
CA ASP A 332 13.78 -2.25 15.20
C ASP A 332 12.97 -3.29 15.99
N TYR A 333 11.67 -3.08 16.16
CA TYR A 333 10.76 -4.03 16.82
C TYR A 333 10.15 -5.08 15.90
N TRP A 334 10.24 -4.90 14.58
CA TRP A 334 9.47 -5.72 13.63
C TRP A 334 10.32 -6.49 12.62
N ILE A 335 11.61 -6.21 12.49
CA ILE A 335 12.48 -6.91 11.52
C ILE A 335 12.49 -8.41 11.76
N ASP A 336 12.74 -8.86 12.99
CA ASP A 336 12.81 -10.29 13.33
C ASP A 336 11.44 -10.95 13.12
N ASN A 337 10.38 -10.39 13.70
CA ASN A 337 9.01 -10.91 13.52
C ASN A 337 8.57 -10.97 12.05
N ALA A 338 8.90 -9.95 11.26
CA ALA A 338 8.56 -9.93 9.84
C ALA A 338 9.29 -11.05 9.08
N ALA A 339 10.56 -11.29 9.39
CA ALA A 339 11.34 -12.39 8.82
C ALA A 339 10.83 -13.75 9.27
N GLU A 340 10.48 -13.93 10.55
CA GLU A 340 9.92 -15.17 11.09
C GLU A 340 8.57 -15.52 10.47
N TYR A 341 7.64 -14.56 10.40
CA TYR A 341 6.35 -14.76 9.73
C TYR A 341 6.52 -15.00 8.24
N TYR A 342 7.50 -14.36 7.61
CA TYR A 342 7.85 -14.65 6.23
C TYR A 342 8.33 -16.11 6.07
N LEU A 343 9.27 -16.57 6.89
CA LEU A 343 9.80 -17.93 6.84
C LEU A 343 8.72 -18.98 7.09
N PHE A 344 7.80 -18.73 8.01
CA PHE A 344 6.65 -19.60 8.29
C PHE A 344 5.75 -19.78 7.06
N THR A 345 5.49 -18.69 6.33
CA THR A 345 4.48 -18.67 5.26
C THR A 345 5.03 -18.94 3.86
N LYS A 346 6.30 -18.58 3.57
CA LYS A 346 6.82 -18.46 2.20
C LYS A 346 6.70 -19.72 1.36
N ASP A 347 7.00 -20.91 1.90
CA ASP A 347 6.99 -22.14 1.09
C ASP A 347 5.58 -22.50 0.62
N ILE A 348 4.61 -22.32 1.50
CA ILE A 348 3.20 -22.60 1.21
C ILE A 348 2.69 -21.59 0.20
N LEU A 349 2.95 -20.30 0.43
CA LEU A 349 2.50 -19.23 -0.46
C LEU A 349 3.15 -19.33 -1.86
N LYS A 350 4.46 -19.64 -1.96
CA LYS A 350 5.15 -19.87 -3.24
C LYS A 350 4.46 -20.98 -4.05
N LYS A 351 4.03 -22.06 -3.39
CA LYS A 351 3.39 -23.21 -4.05
C LYS A 351 2.03 -22.88 -4.68
N ILE A 352 1.30 -21.90 -4.13
CA ILE A 352 -0.07 -21.56 -4.55
C ILE A 352 -0.16 -20.26 -5.36
N SER A 353 0.94 -19.50 -5.47
CA SER A 353 0.96 -18.10 -5.92
C SER A 353 0.27 -17.80 -7.26
N ASP A 354 0.35 -18.71 -8.21
CA ASP A 354 -0.23 -18.61 -9.56
C ASP A 354 -1.47 -19.51 -9.76
N SER A 355 -1.91 -20.20 -8.70
CA SER A 355 -2.98 -21.19 -8.79
C SER A 355 -4.28 -20.64 -8.24
N PRO A 356 -5.36 -20.56 -9.04
CA PRO A 356 -6.65 -20.11 -8.55
C PRO A 356 -7.20 -20.86 -7.33
N ILE A 357 -7.81 -20.13 -6.38
CA ILE A 357 -8.65 -20.75 -5.35
C ILE A 357 -9.93 -21.26 -6.02
N ILE A 358 -10.25 -22.54 -5.79
CA ILE A 358 -11.44 -23.23 -6.31
C ILE A 358 -12.45 -23.59 -5.22
N SER A 359 -12.03 -23.65 -3.94
CA SER A 359 -12.91 -23.82 -2.79
C SER A 359 -12.32 -23.15 -1.56
N TYR A 360 -13.18 -22.54 -0.75
CA TYR A 360 -12.85 -21.96 0.55
C TYR A 360 -14.00 -22.29 1.50
N GLN A 361 -13.70 -22.99 2.58
CA GLN A 361 -14.69 -23.44 3.56
C GLN A 361 -14.18 -23.11 4.96
N ARG A 362 -15.00 -22.43 5.74
CA ARG A 362 -14.70 -22.07 7.12
C ARG A 362 -15.69 -22.76 8.05
N ASP A 363 -15.16 -23.48 9.03
CA ASP A 363 -15.90 -24.12 10.11
C ASP A 363 -15.27 -23.69 11.44
N GLY A 364 -15.86 -22.66 12.07
CA GLY A 364 -15.27 -21.97 13.22
C GLY A 364 -13.90 -21.37 12.88
N ASP A 365 -12.87 -21.85 13.59
CA ASP A 365 -11.47 -21.45 13.42
C ASP A 365 -10.71 -22.32 12.42
N ARG A 366 -11.33 -23.37 11.87
CA ARG A 366 -10.72 -24.20 10.84
C ARG A 366 -11.13 -23.73 9.46
N ILE A 367 -10.16 -23.40 8.62
CA ILE A 367 -10.36 -22.95 7.23
C ILE A 367 -9.67 -23.92 6.27
N THR A 368 -10.44 -24.49 5.34
CA THR A 368 -9.92 -25.35 4.27
C THR A 368 -9.99 -24.63 2.93
N THR A 369 -8.86 -24.50 2.27
CA THR A 369 -8.73 -23.85 0.97
C THR A 369 -8.15 -24.83 -0.04
N LYS A 370 -8.77 -24.93 -1.22
CA LYS A 370 -8.33 -25.78 -2.34
C LYS A 370 -7.96 -24.92 -3.52
N TYR A 371 -6.86 -25.28 -4.16
CA TYR A 371 -6.27 -24.59 -5.28
C TYR A 371 -6.37 -25.44 -6.56
N ALA A 372 -6.43 -24.79 -7.72
CA ALA A 372 -6.55 -25.46 -9.02
C ALA A 372 -5.39 -26.41 -9.35
N ASN A 373 -4.20 -26.15 -8.81
CA ASN A 373 -3.03 -27.03 -8.93
C ASN A 373 -3.09 -28.28 -8.03
N GLY A 374 -4.20 -28.50 -7.31
CA GLY A 374 -4.42 -29.66 -6.45
C GLY A 374 -3.94 -29.49 -5.00
N THR A 375 -3.29 -28.37 -4.67
CA THR A 375 -2.90 -28.07 -3.29
C THR A 375 -4.14 -27.86 -2.42
N GLU A 376 -4.12 -28.40 -1.21
CA GLU A 376 -5.09 -28.14 -0.15
C GLU A 376 -4.34 -27.63 1.08
N THR A 377 -4.84 -26.55 1.67
CA THR A 377 -4.35 -26.01 2.93
C THR A 377 -5.46 -26.06 3.96
N VAL A 378 -5.15 -26.54 5.16
CA VAL A 378 -6.04 -26.49 6.32
C VAL A 378 -5.39 -25.60 7.37
N VAL A 379 -5.92 -24.40 7.54
CA VAL A 379 -5.49 -23.44 8.56
C VAL A 379 -6.36 -23.58 9.79
N ASP A 380 -5.75 -23.59 10.97
CA ASP A 380 -6.42 -23.50 12.26
C ASP A 380 -6.03 -22.16 12.92
N LEU A 381 -7.02 -21.28 13.09
CA LEU A 381 -6.81 -19.94 13.65
C LEU A 381 -6.60 -19.97 15.16
N GLN A 382 -7.04 -21.02 15.87
CA GLN A 382 -6.90 -21.13 17.31
C GLN A 382 -5.54 -21.71 17.68
N GLU A 383 -5.11 -22.74 16.96
CA GLU A 383 -3.81 -23.40 17.17
C GLU A 383 -2.65 -22.69 16.45
N CYS A 384 -2.95 -21.61 15.72
CA CYS A 384 -2.00 -20.90 14.83
C CYS A 384 -1.18 -21.88 13.98
N SER A 385 -1.87 -22.79 13.29
CA SER A 385 -1.25 -23.87 12.52
C SER A 385 -1.78 -23.98 11.09
N VAL A 386 -0.96 -24.54 10.21
CA VAL A 386 -1.34 -24.82 8.83
C VAL A 386 -0.87 -26.22 8.43
N THR A 387 -1.78 -26.99 7.83
CA THR A 387 -1.48 -28.29 7.24
C THR A 387 -1.53 -28.19 5.71
N ALA A 388 -0.44 -28.57 5.06
CA ALA A 388 -0.32 -28.69 3.61
C ALA A 388 0.57 -29.91 3.28
N ASP A 389 0.23 -30.65 2.22
CA ASP A 389 0.97 -31.86 1.81
C ASP A 389 1.15 -32.94 2.91
N GLY A 390 0.19 -33.01 3.83
CA GLY A 390 0.24 -33.93 4.97
C GLY A 390 1.25 -33.54 6.06
N GLN A 391 1.84 -32.35 5.99
CA GLN A 391 2.69 -31.77 7.04
C GLN A 391 1.98 -30.61 7.72
N THR A 392 2.04 -30.58 9.05
CA THR A 392 1.52 -29.48 9.87
C THR A 392 2.68 -28.62 10.37
N ARG A 393 2.56 -27.30 10.24
CA ARG A 393 3.49 -26.30 10.78
C ARG A 393 2.75 -25.45 11.81
N TYR A 394 3.40 -25.11 12.92
CA TYR A 394 2.87 -24.20 13.93
C TYR A 394 3.63 -22.88 13.91
N LEU A 395 2.93 -21.76 14.05
CA LEU A 395 3.55 -20.43 14.03
C LEU A 395 4.58 -20.27 15.16
N LYS A 396 4.27 -20.80 16.35
CA LYS A 396 5.15 -20.79 17.54
C LYS A 396 6.51 -21.48 17.35
N ASP A 397 6.66 -22.31 16.31
CA ASP A 397 7.94 -22.94 15.97
C ASP A 397 8.87 -21.97 15.22
N TYR A 398 8.35 -20.81 14.81
CA TYR A 398 9.06 -19.78 14.02
C TYR A 398 9.14 -18.45 14.75
N ALA A 399 8.08 -18.05 15.46
CA ALA A 399 8.00 -16.78 16.17
C ALA A 399 7.58 -17.02 17.64
N GLU A 400 8.22 -16.34 18.58
CA GLU A 400 7.82 -16.41 20.00
C GLU A 400 6.45 -15.72 20.21
N GLU A 401 5.59 -16.30 21.06
CA GLU A 401 4.30 -15.71 21.43
C GLU A 401 4.50 -14.30 22.01
N GLY A 402 3.94 -13.31 21.34
CA GLY A 402 3.85 -11.93 21.84
C GLY A 402 5.12 -11.10 21.66
N ALA A 403 5.30 -10.53 20.46
CA ALA A 403 6.13 -9.35 20.29
C ALA A 403 5.25 -8.10 20.18
N VAL A 404 5.53 -7.14 21.07
CA VAL A 404 4.94 -5.80 21.21
C VAL A 404 3.56 -5.75 21.90
N VAL A 405 3.56 -5.95 23.22
CA VAL A 405 2.62 -5.22 24.08
C VAL A 405 3.09 -3.77 24.09
N PHE A 406 2.34 -2.86 23.47
CA PHE A 406 2.54 -1.44 23.71
C PHE A 406 2.14 -1.16 25.16
N GLU A 407 3.11 -1.03 26.07
CA GLU A 407 2.88 -0.43 27.41
C GLU A 407 2.65 1.08 27.30
#